data_AF-A0A6I1KMS5-F1
#
_entry.id   AF-A0A6I1KMS5-F1
#
_cell.length_a   1.000
_cell.length_b   1.000
_cell.length_c   1.000
_cell.angle_alpha   90.00
_cell.angle_beta   90.00
_cell.angle_gamma   90.00
#
_symmetry.space_group_name_H-M   'P 1'
#
loop_
_entity.id
_entity.type
_entity.pdbx_description
1 polymer ?
#
loop_
_entity_poly.entity_id
_entity_poly.type
_entity_poly.pdbx_seq_one_letter_code
_entity_poly.pdbx_strand_id
1 'polypeptide(L)'
;MQSKLTLSIEKEVIEQAKEFSRRQHKSLSKLVENYLRQITHPAPPAEEITPLVAELSGLVTPERAGRRKEEYADYLVEKHK
;
A
#
# COMPACT_ATOMS: atom_id res chain seq x y z
N MET A 1 -13.37 -20.52 -13.39
CA MET A 1 -14.47 -21.10 -12.59
C MET A 1 -14.30 -20.66 -11.15
N GLN A 2 -15.38 -20.37 -10.42
CA GLN A 2 -15.32 -19.98 -9.01
C GLN A 2 -15.73 -21.14 -8.12
N SER A 3 -14.86 -21.56 -7.21
CA SER A 3 -15.11 -22.62 -6.22
C SER A 3 -15.22 -22.03 -4.82
N LYS A 4 -15.91 -22.74 -3.92
CA LYS A 4 -16.00 -22.38 -2.50
C LYS A 4 -14.92 -23.14 -1.73
N LEU A 5 -14.16 -22.42 -0.89
CA LEU A 5 -13.20 -22.98 0.05
C LEU A 5 -13.72 -22.74 1.47
N THR A 6 -13.94 -23.82 2.23
CA THR A 6 -14.34 -23.75 3.64
C THR A 6 -13.11 -24.04 4.51
N LEU A 7 -12.76 -23.11 5.40
CA LEU A 7 -11.62 -23.21 6.30
C LEU A 7 -12.10 -23.22 7.76
N SER A 8 -11.43 -23.98 8.62
CA SER A 8 -11.60 -23.88 10.07
C SER A 8 -10.60 -22.87 10.61
N ILE A 9 -11.09 -21.78 11.17
CA ILE A 9 -10.30 -20.67 11.70
C ILE A 9 -10.92 -20.27 13.05
N GLU A 10 -10.09 -19.79 13.97
CA GLU A 10 -10.56 -19.25 15.25
C GLU A 10 -11.59 -18.12 15.06
N LYS A 11 -12.64 -18.15 15.88
CA LYS A 11 -13.76 -17.19 15.78
C LYS A 11 -13.29 -15.75 15.94
N GLU A 12 -12.36 -15.50 16.85
CA GLU A 12 -11.82 -14.16 17.11
C GLU A 12 -11.10 -13.58 15.88
N VAL A 13 -10.32 -14.42 15.20
CA VAL A 13 -9.63 -14.06 13.95
C VAL A 13 -10.62 -13.76 12.83
N ILE A 14 -11.71 -14.53 12.72
CA ILE A 14 -12.78 -14.28 11.73
C ILE A 14 -13.42 -12.91 11.95
N GLU A 15 -13.70 -12.53 13.20
CA GLU A 15 -14.32 -11.24 13.50
C GLU A 15 -13.38 -10.06 13.21
N GLN A 16 -12.11 -10.16 13.63
CA GLN A 16 -11.09 -9.15 13.29
C GLN A 16 -10.92 -8.99 11.77
N ALA A 17 -10.90 -10.11 11.04
CA ALA A 17 -10.75 -10.08 9.58
C ALA A 17 -11.98 -9.44 8.88
N LYS A 18 -13.19 -9.68 9.37
CA LYS A 18 -14.41 -9.01 8.88
C LYS A 18 -14.40 -7.52 9.14
N GLU A 19 -13.96 -7.10 10.33
CA GLU A 19 -13.86 -5.67 10.67
C GLU A 19 -12.84 -4.98 9.75
N PHE A 20 -11.67 -5.58 9.58
CA PHE A 20 -10.64 -5.08 8.67
C PHE A 20 -11.16 -4.99 7.22
N SER A 21 -11.85 -6.02 6.72
CA SER A 21 -12.34 -6.02 5.34
C SER A 21 -13.36 -4.90 5.10
N ARG A 22 -14.25 -4.64 6.07
CA ARG A 22 -15.21 -3.52 6.02
C ARG A 22 -14.50 -2.18 5.97
N ARG A 23 -13.50 -1.96 6.83
CA ARG A 23 -12.68 -0.74 6.85
C ARG A 23 -11.94 -0.50 5.54
N GLN A 24 -11.51 -1.56 4.86
CA GLN A 24 -10.82 -1.49 3.58
C GLN A 24 -11.77 -1.48 2.37
N HIS A 25 -13.09 -1.44 2.59
CA HIS A 25 -14.11 -1.54 1.54
C HIS A 25 -13.90 -2.75 0.59
N LYS A 26 -13.42 -3.87 1.14
CA LYS A 26 -13.15 -5.11 0.39
C LYS A 26 -13.86 -6.29 1.05
N SER A 27 -14.28 -7.26 0.24
CA SER A 27 -14.83 -8.50 0.78
C SER A 27 -13.71 -9.37 1.38
N LEU A 28 -14.03 -10.09 2.45
CA LEU A 28 -13.09 -11.02 3.08
C LEU A 28 -12.59 -12.07 2.08
N SER A 29 -13.49 -12.58 1.23
CA SER A 29 -13.14 -13.52 0.16
C SER A 29 -12.10 -12.95 -0.79
N LYS A 30 -12.19 -11.65 -1.13
CA LYS A 30 -11.21 -10.98 -2.00
C LYS A 30 -9.86 -10.82 -1.33
N LEU A 31 -9.83 -10.54 -0.03
CA LEU A 31 -8.59 -10.45 0.74
C LEU A 31 -7.87 -11.81 0.77
N VAL A 32 -8.60 -12.89 1.08
CA VAL A 32 -8.05 -14.25 1.12
C VAL A 32 -7.58 -14.68 -0.27
N GLU A 33 -8.38 -14.44 -1.32
CA GLU A 33 -7.99 -14.74 -2.69
C GLU A 33 -6.69 -14.02 -3.09
N ASN A 34 -6.57 -12.73 -2.79
CA ASN A 34 -5.36 -11.95 -3.09
C ASN A 34 -4.14 -12.50 -2.35
N TYR A 35 -4.29 -12.84 -1.06
CA TYR A 35 -3.20 -13.44 -0.28
C TYR A 35 -2.75 -14.78 -0.86
N LEU A 36 -3.71 -15.67 -1.17
CA LEU A 36 -3.41 -16.95 -1.80
C LEU A 36 -2.68 -16.74 -3.15
N ARG A 37 -3.13 -15.81 -3.99
CA ARG A 37 -2.44 -15.48 -5.25
C ARG A 37 -1.00 -15.02 -5.03
N GLN A 38 -0.76 -14.22 -4.00
CA GLN A 38 0.56 -13.69 -3.67
C GLN A 38 1.53 -14.81 -3.26
N ILE A 39 1.08 -15.78 -2.45
CA ILE A 39 1.95 -16.86 -1.97
C ILE A 39 2.10 -18.01 -2.97
N THR A 40 1.15 -18.18 -3.90
CA THR A 40 1.21 -19.25 -4.92
C THR A 40 1.84 -18.78 -6.22
N HIS A 41 2.04 -17.48 -6.43
CA HIS A 41 2.85 -17.02 -7.55
C HIS A 41 4.33 -17.17 -7.18
N PRO A 42 5.15 -17.84 -8.01
CA PRO A 42 6.59 -17.77 -7.86
C PRO A 42 6.98 -16.30 -7.92
N ALA A 43 7.76 -15.85 -6.94
CA ALA A 43 8.22 -14.47 -6.90
C ALA A 43 8.78 -14.11 -8.28
N PRO A 44 8.31 -13.01 -8.92
CA PRO A 44 9.05 -12.47 -10.04
C PRO A 44 10.50 -12.24 -9.58
N PRO A 45 11.50 -12.37 -10.48
CA PRO A 45 12.88 -12.07 -10.14
C PRO A 45 12.96 -10.73 -9.40
N ALA A 46 13.84 -10.65 -8.39
CA ALA A 46 13.98 -9.53 -7.48
C ALA A 46 13.70 -8.18 -8.17
N GLU A 47 12.66 -7.52 -7.67
CA GLU A 47 11.93 -6.36 -8.19
C GLU A 47 12.70 -5.41 -9.13
N GLU A 48 12.16 -5.24 -10.34
CA GLU A 48 12.14 -3.92 -10.98
C GLU A 48 11.30 -2.98 -10.10
N ILE A 49 11.85 -1.81 -9.78
CA ILE A 49 11.17 -0.76 -9.03
C ILE A 49 9.77 -0.56 -9.62
N THR A 50 8.71 -0.69 -8.80
CA THR A 50 7.34 -0.51 -9.31
C THR A 50 7.20 0.86 -9.99
N PRO A 51 6.43 0.99 -11.09
CA PRO A 51 6.34 2.25 -11.86
C PRO A 51 6.05 3.47 -10.99
N LEU A 52 5.16 3.32 -9.99
CA LEU A 52 4.85 4.37 -9.03
C LEU A 52 6.05 4.76 -8.16
N VAL A 53 6.80 3.79 -7.66
CA VAL A 53 8.02 4.07 -6.87
C VAL A 53 9.10 4.68 -7.75
N ALA A 54 9.21 4.29 -9.02
CA ALA A 54 10.15 4.89 -9.96
C ALA A 54 9.80 6.36 -10.25
N GLU A 55 8.53 6.66 -10.51
CA GLU A 55 8.03 8.02 -10.69
C GLU A 55 8.29 8.88 -9.44
N LEU A 56 7.96 8.38 -8.25
CA LEU A 56 8.15 9.11 -6.99
C LEU A 56 9.64 9.31 -6.65
N SER A 57 10.49 8.33 -6.95
CA SER A 57 11.93 8.41 -6.70
C SER A 57 12.61 9.44 -7.60
N GLY A 58 12.11 9.64 -8.83
CA GLY A 58 12.59 10.70 -9.73
C GLY A 58 12.17 12.12 -9.32
N LEU A 59 11.11 12.25 -8.52
CA LEU A 59 10.64 13.54 -8.01
C LEU A 59 11.42 14.04 -6.80
N VAL A 60 11.94 13.12 -5.98
CA VAL A 60 12.65 13.43 -4.74
C VAL A 60 14.15 13.24 -4.95
N THR A 61 14.83 14.27 -5.46
CA THR A 61 16.30 14.28 -5.48
C THR A 61 16.85 14.60 -4.09
N PRO A 62 17.96 13.96 -3.65
CA PRO A 62 18.59 14.22 -2.34
C PRO A 62 18.93 15.71 -2.14
N GLU A 63 19.27 16.41 -3.23
CA GLU A 63 19.58 17.84 -3.27
C GLU A 63 18.36 18.71 -2.91
N ARG A 64 17.16 18.33 -3.36
CA ARG A 64 15.90 19.02 -3.01
C ARG A 64 15.41 18.69 -1.61
N ALA A 65 15.76 17.51 -1.09
CA ALA A 65 15.40 17.13 0.28
C ALA A 65 16.06 18.04 1.34
N GLY A 66 17.26 18.57 1.06
CA GLY A 66 17.99 19.46 1.95
C GLY A 66 17.45 20.90 2.02
N ARG A 67 16.97 21.46 0.89
CA ARG A 67 16.51 22.87 0.81
C ARG A 67 15.04 23.10 1.16
N ARG A 68 14.27 22.02 1.35
CA ARG A 68 12.82 22.07 1.52
C ARG A 68 12.35 22.93 2.70
N LYS A 69 13.17 23.08 3.75
CA LYS A 69 12.82 23.91 4.92
C LYS A 69 12.94 25.41 4.64
N GLU A 70 13.98 25.82 3.91
CA GLU A 70 14.24 27.23 3.56
C GLU A 70 13.22 27.70 2.52
N GLU A 71 12.99 26.90 1.47
CA GLU A 71 11.98 27.19 0.44
C GLU A 71 10.55 27.29 1.03
N TYR A 72 10.24 26.47 2.04
CA TYR A 72 8.95 26.54 2.72
C TYR A 72 8.82 27.76 3.63
N ALA A 73 9.90 28.19 4.28
CA ALA A 73 9.92 29.41 5.08
C ALA A 73 9.71 30.65 4.19
N ASP A 74 10.41 30.73 3.06
CA ASP A 74 10.28 31.83 2.09
C ASP A 74 8.86 31.90 1.50
N TYR A 75 8.27 30.74 1.15
CA TYR A 75 6.87 30.65 0.72
C TYR A 75 5.90 31.21 1.77
N LEU A 76 6.08 30.88 3.05
CA LEU A 76 5.23 31.39 4.12
C LEU A 76 5.39 32.90 4.30
N VAL A 77 6.60 33.43 4.15
CA VAL A 77 6.88 34.87 4.19
C VAL A 77 6.16 35.61 3.05
N GLU A 78 6.18 35.08 1.83
CA GLU A 78 5.41 35.67 0.72
C GLU A 78 3.90 35.54 0.91
N LYS A 79 3.42 34.37 1.35
CA LYS A 79 1.98 34.10 1.50
C LYS A 79 1.31 35.01 2.54
N HIS A 80 2.03 35.37 3.58
CA HIS A 80 1.54 36.21 4.69
C HIS A 80 2.03 37.66 4.60
N LYS A 81 2.53 38.07 3.43
CA LYS A 81 2.83 39.46 3.07
C LYS A 81 1.58 40.15 2.54
#